data_AF-A0A2N1V5Z9-F1
#
_entry.id   AF-A0A2N1V5Z9-F1
#
_cell.length_a   1.000
_cell.length_b   1.000
_cell.length_c   1.000
_cell.angle_alpha   90.00
_cell.angle_beta   90.00
_cell.angle_gamma   90.00
#
_symmetry.space_group_name_H-M   'P 1'
#
loop_
_entity.id
_entity.type
_entity.pdbx_description
1 polymer ?
#
loop_
_entity_poly.entity_id
_entity_poly.type
_entity_poly.pdbx_seq_one_letter_code
_entity_poly.pdbx_strand_id
1 'polypeptide(L)'
;MKTSIVLYSLLIFSFFSINSLKSQIPEQQISFAMESKPHSYYVEQAELWSKELAKDSLSENAWYNYFRSCRNSQGTADWRSDFVNESDYLMEGGDIVKLMHQYIPETFMDYYLSYLTNGVGTDSSEELLKAYAMNPKFPGIHSSVISYAESSMNYELRKSVNKTWYDTNFISYQLLDYSYNVLNSLEENAIIFIQNDNDSYPLWMLQDAKNIRTDVLPISLDFLLLDEYRDNIFETLNIKPLELGNIDIDEYHQNWEKVVEHIVNNYQGERNIYMGMTLFQHLYEKYSNNLYVSGLALRYSKEKIDLTDYNKNLIENVFLTDYLQFPFMNERNQMNINYQNFNYVSCFKEVFELYKNNNEPEKAEELKKTSLLLAERVGNPNLVESVKKEFEE
;
A
#
# COMPACT_ATOMS: atom_id res chain seq x y z
N MET A 1 7.49 48.89 64.69
CA MET A 1 6.07 48.51 64.56
C MET A 1 5.78 48.21 63.10
N LYS A 2 5.34 46.98 62.81
CA LYS A 2 4.75 46.46 61.56
C LYS A 2 5.63 46.36 60.30
N THR A 3 6.35 45.24 60.27
CA THR A 3 6.67 44.44 59.08
C THR A 3 5.41 44.16 58.26
N SER A 4 5.42 44.40 56.94
CA SER A 4 4.38 43.90 56.03
C SER A 4 5.03 42.97 55.01
N ILE A 5 4.67 41.69 55.15
CA ILE A 5 5.03 40.58 54.27
C ILE A 5 4.10 40.67 53.05
N VAL A 6 4.65 40.76 51.85
CA VAL A 6 3.90 40.62 50.60
C VAL A 6 3.77 39.13 50.31
N LEU A 7 2.56 38.57 50.53
CA LEU A 7 2.21 37.22 50.08
C LEU A 7 1.98 37.24 48.56
N TYR A 8 2.78 36.48 47.82
CA TYR A 8 2.45 36.08 46.45
C TYR A 8 1.39 34.99 46.50
N SER A 9 0.18 35.28 46.02
CA SER A 9 -0.85 34.29 45.79
C SER A 9 -0.53 33.51 44.50
N LEU A 10 -0.06 32.26 44.66
CA LEU A 10 0.02 31.29 43.57
C LEU A 10 -1.40 30.91 43.14
N LEU A 11 -1.86 31.44 42.00
CA LEU A 11 -3.03 30.96 41.29
C LEU A 11 -2.67 29.65 40.58
N ILE A 12 -3.01 28.53 41.21
CA ILE A 12 -3.01 27.22 40.58
C ILE A 12 -4.21 27.19 39.62
N PHE A 13 -3.95 27.39 38.33
CA PHE A 13 -4.92 27.08 37.29
C PHE A 13 -5.02 25.55 37.17
N SER A 14 -6.01 24.97 37.82
CA SER A 14 -6.48 23.63 37.51
C SER A 14 -7.06 23.64 36.09
N PHE A 15 -6.31 23.08 35.14
CA PHE A 15 -6.84 22.71 33.82
C PHE A 15 -7.91 21.63 34.03
N PHE A 16 -9.17 22.05 34.21
CA PHE A 16 -10.29 21.20 33.89
C PHE A 16 -10.35 21.11 32.36
N SER A 17 -9.97 19.94 31.83
CA SER A 17 -10.25 19.57 30.46
C SER A 17 -11.76 19.54 30.28
N ILE A 18 -12.33 20.65 29.82
CA ILE A 18 -13.68 20.69 29.29
C ILE A 18 -13.58 19.89 27.98
N ASN A 19 -13.89 18.59 28.06
CA ASN A 19 -14.32 17.84 26.89
C ASN A 19 -15.64 18.48 26.45
N SER A 20 -15.52 19.54 25.64
CA SER A 20 -16.64 20.03 24.87
C SER A 20 -17.10 18.87 24.00
N LEU A 21 -18.29 18.32 24.28
CA LEU A 21 -19.09 17.59 23.31
C LEU A 21 -19.32 18.53 22.12
N LYS A 22 -18.33 18.65 21.22
CA LYS A 22 -18.62 19.08 19.86
C LYS A 22 -19.53 17.99 19.30
N SER A 23 -20.71 18.36 18.84
CA SER A 23 -21.43 17.53 17.87
C SER A 23 -20.44 17.26 16.74
N GLN A 24 -19.84 16.06 16.71
CA GLN A 24 -18.94 15.69 15.63
C GLN A 24 -19.78 15.64 14.35
N ILE A 25 -19.39 16.46 13.39
CA ILE A 25 -19.99 16.47 12.05
C ILE A 25 -19.35 15.28 11.32
N PRO A 26 -20.13 14.47 10.58
CA PRO A 26 -19.56 13.39 9.79
C PRO A 26 -18.50 13.91 8.81
N GLU A 27 -17.37 13.21 8.75
CA GLU A 27 -16.24 13.51 7.89
C GLU A 27 -16.27 12.61 6.65
N GLN A 28 -15.79 13.11 5.52
CA GLN A 28 -15.66 12.29 4.31
C GLN A 28 -14.69 11.13 4.56
N GLN A 29 -15.11 9.93 4.22
CA GLN A 29 -14.36 8.70 4.42
C GLN A 29 -13.56 8.33 3.17
N ILE A 30 -12.31 7.97 3.43
CA ILE A 30 -11.35 7.47 2.44
C ILE A 30 -10.96 6.06 2.87
N SER A 31 -10.56 5.20 1.93
CA SER A 31 -10.07 3.85 2.26
C SER A 31 -8.95 3.91 3.32
N PHE A 32 -9.00 3.02 4.31
CA PHE A 32 -7.95 2.92 5.34
C PHE A 32 -6.55 2.65 4.75
N ALA A 33 -6.49 2.03 3.57
CA ALA A 33 -5.25 1.80 2.82
C ALA A 33 -4.60 3.09 2.29
N MET A 34 -5.36 4.19 2.21
CA MET A 34 -4.92 5.51 1.74
C MET A 34 -4.81 6.54 2.86
N GLU A 35 -5.53 6.36 3.95
CA GLU A 35 -5.44 7.18 5.16
C GLU A 35 -5.70 6.30 6.38
N SER A 36 -4.71 6.17 7.26
CA SER A 36 -4.87 5.36 8.47
C SER A 36 -5.36 6.22 9.64
N LYS A 37 -6.48 5.81 10.24
CA LYS A 37 -7.08 6.38 11.46
C LYS A 37 -7.30 5.26 12.48
N PRO A 38 -7.40 5.57 13.78
CA PRO A 38 -7.73 4.58 14.81
C PRO A 38 -9.05 3.88 14.53
N HIS A 39 -9.17 2.59 14.87
CA HIS A 39 -10.40 1.82 14.68
C HIS A 39 -11.66 2.52 15.22
N SER A 40 -11.58 3.08 16.43
CA SER A 40 -12.69 3.80 17.06
C SER A 40 -13.18 5.01 16.27
N TYR A 41 -12.33 5.65 15.46
CA TYR A 41 -12.74 6.74 14.56
C TYR A 41 -13.72 6.22 13.51
N TYR A 42 -13.44 5.09 12.86
CA TYR A 42 -14.32 4.54 11.83
C TYR A 42 -15.66 4.08 12.40
N VAL A 43 -15.66 3.52 13.61
CA VAL A 43 -16.91 3.15 14.32
C VAL A 43 -17.77 4.39 14.61
N GLU A 44 -17.15 5.47 15.06
CA GLU A 44 -17.84 6.75 15.28
C GLU A 44 -18.40 7.32 13.97
N GLN A 45 -17.63 7.29 12.88
CA GLN A 45 -18.07 7.77 11.58
C GLN A 45 -19.24 6.96 11.01
N ALA A 46 -19.29 5.64 11.26
CA ALA A 46 -20.42 4.81 10.87
C ALA A 46 -21.72 5.28 11.54
N GLU A 47 -21.68 5.60 12.85
CA GLU A 47 -22.82 6.17 13.57
C GLU A 47 -23.26 7.53 13.00
N LEU A 48 -22.30 8.43 12.76
CA LEU A 48 -22.61 9.77 12.24
C LEU A 48 -23.22 9.72 10.83
N TRP A 49 -22.67 8.90 9.94
CA TRP A 49 -23.18 8.76 8.58
C TRP A 49 -24.52 8.01 8.53
N SER A 50 -24.74 7.02 9.40
CA SER A 50 -26.04 6.38 9.58
C SER A 50 -27.13 7.40 9.97
N LYS A 51 -26.80 8.34 10.87
CA LYS A 51 -27.71 9.44 11.25
C LYS A 51 -27.99 10.43 10.12
N GLU A 52 -27.05 10.65 9.19
CA GLU A 52 -27.31 11.45 7.99
C GLU A 52 -28.21 10.72 6.99
N LEU A 53 -28.03 9.41 6.81
CA LEU A 53 -28.92 8.59 5.98
C LEU A 53 -30.36 8.57 6.49
N ALA A 54 -30.55 8.61 7.82
CA ALA A 54 -31.88 8.74 8.40
C ALA A 54 -32.57 10.09 8.07
N LYS A 55 -31.81 11.12 7.69
CA LYS A 55 -32.35 12.43 7.27
C LYS A 55 -32.61 12.48 5.76
N ASP A 56 -31.73 11.88 4.96
CA ASP A 56 -31.84 11.81 3.51
C ASP A 56 -31.31 10.46 3.00
N SER A 57 -32.24 9.52 2.80
CA SER A 57 -31.92 8.17 2.33
C SER A 57 -31.60 8.11 0.83
N LEU A 58 -31.79 9.20 0.08
CA LEU A 58 -31.46 9.29 -1.35
C LEU A 58 -30.06 9.86 -1.60
N SER A 59 -29.31 10.20 -0.54
CA SER A 59 -27.98 10.77 -0.65
C SER A 59 -26.91 9.73 -0.99
N GLU A 60 -26.49 9.70 -2.26
CA GLU A 60 -25.35 8.89 -2.73
C GLU A 60 -24.07 9.14 -1.89
N ASN A 61 -23.83 10.40 -1.50
CA ASN A 61 -22.67 10.73 -0.67
C ASN A 61 -22.78 10.12 0.74
N ALA A 62 -23.96 10.15 1.36
CA ALA A 62 -24.13 9.56 2.69
C ALA A 62 -23.96 8.03 2.64
N TRP A 63 -24.48 7.36 1.60
CA TRP A 63 -24.29 5.93 1.40
C TRP A 63 -22.82 5.55 1.22
N TYR A 64 -22.09 6.28 0.37
CA TYR A 64 -20.66 6.06 0.16
C TYR A 64 -19.87 6.14 1.47
N ASN A 65 -20.10 7.19 2.25
CA ASN A 65 -19.34 7.41 3.47
C ASN A 65 -19.76 6.45 4.59
N TYR A 66 -21.03 6.07 4.68
CA TYR A 66 -21.48 5.03 5.62
C TYR A 66 -20.86 3.68 5.30
N PHE A 67 -20.90 3.26 4.03
CA PHE A 67 -20.24 2.04 3.55
C PHE A 67 -18.75 2.04 3.85
N ARG A 68 -18.05 3.14 3.52
CA ARG A 68 -16.61 3.26 3.79
C ARG A 68 -16.29 3.24 5.27
N SER A 69 -17.09 3.87 6.12
CA SER A 69 -16.92 3.80 7.58
C SER A 69 -16.96 2.35 8.06
N CYS A 70 -18.02 1.61 7.70
CA CYS A 70 -18.18 0.22 8.11
C CYS A 70 -17.08 -0.68 7.54
N ARG A 71 -16.73 -0.52 6.26
CA ARG A 71 -15.66 -1.30 5.63
C ARG A 71 -14.28 -1.00 6.23
N ASN A 72 -13.99 0.26 6.56
CA ASN A 72 -12.75 0.62 7.23
C ASN A 72 -12.71 0.07 8.68
N SER A 73 -13.84 0.08 9.39
CA SER A 73 -13.96 -0.59 10.70
C SER A 73 -13.67 -2.08 10.56
N GLN A 74 -14.27 -2.77 9.59
CA GLN A 74 -14.01 -4.18 9.32
C GLN A 74 -12.53 -4.43 8.96
N GLY A 75 -11.96 -3.64 8.06
CA GLY A 75 -10.56 -3.77 7.65
C GLY A 75 -9.57 -3.55 8.80
N THR A 76 -9.85 -2.61 9.70
CA THR A 76 -9.04 -2.40 10.92
C THR A 76 -9.33 -3.40 12.04
N ALA A 77 -10.31 -4.28 11.85
CA ALA A 77 -10.65 -5.39 12.71
C ALA A 77 -10.19 -6.75 12.12
N ASP A 78 -9.21 -6.72 11.21
CA ASP A 78 -8.68 -7.91 10.51
C ASP A 78 -9.75 -8.65 9.70
N TRP A 79 -10.65 -7.89 9.09
CA TRP A 79 -11.73 -8.38 8.23
C TRP A 79 -12.76 -9.32 8.88
N ARG A 80 -12.68 -9.55 10.19
CA ARG A 80 -13.62 -10.40 10.94
C ARG A 80 -15.07 -9.93 10.78
N SER A 81 -16.01 -10.87 10.64
CA SER A 81 -17.44 -10.56 10.49
C SER A 81 -18.11 -10.14 11.80
N ASP A 82 -17.60 -10.56 12.95
CA ASP A 82 -18.15 -10.22 14.27
C ASP A 82 -17.89 -8.76 14.70
N PHE A 83 -17.17 -7.96 13.90
CA PHE A 83 -16.99 -6.53 14.11
C PHE A 83 -18.33 -5.76 14.21
N VAL A 84 -19.38 -6.27 13.57
CA VAL A 84 -20.73 -5.70 13.63
C VAL A 84 -21.30 -5.66 15.06
N ASN A 85 -20.78 -6.50 15.97
CA ASN A 85 -21.22 -6.52 17.37
C ASN A 85 -20.63 -5.38 18.22
N GLU A 86 -19.67 -4.63 17.68
CA GLU A 86 -19.01 -3.53 18.40
C GLU A 86 -19.88 -2.27 18.50
N SER A 87 -20.89 -2.14 17.63
CA SER A 87 -21.82 -1.00 17.61
C SER A 87 -23.05 -1.31 16.76
N ASP A 88 -24.23 -0.86 17.21
CA ASP A 88 -25.52 -1.02 16.48
C ASP A 88 -25.52 -0.35 15.09
N TYR A 89 -24.54 0.50 14.79
CA TYR A 89 -24.42 1.22 13.52
C TYR A 89 -23.50 0.54 12.51
N LEU A 90 -22.78 -0.52 12.90
CA LEU A 90 -21.90 -1.25 12.01
C LEU A 90 -22.68 -2.31 11.22
N MET A 91 -22.32 -2.47 9.95
CA MET A 91 -22.96 -3.41 9.04
C MET A 91 -21.95 -3.93 8.02
N GLU A 92 -22.09 -5.20 7.60
CA GLU A 92 -21.29 -5.75 6.51
C GLU A 92 -21.61 -5.04 5.18
N GLY A 93 -20.59 -4.87 4.34
CA GLY A 93 -20.73 -4.18 3.06
C GLY A 93 -21.84 -4.74 2.17
N GLY A 94 -22.01 -6.06 2.15
CA GLY A 94 -23.07 -6.71 1.38
C GLY A 94 -24.48 -6.37 1.84
N ASP A 95 -24.69 -6.20 3.14
CA ASP A 95 -26.00 -5.80 3.67
C ASP A 95 -26.26 -4.32 3.46
N ILE A 96 -25.22 -3.48 3.54
CA ILE A 96 -25.32 -2.05 3.18
C ILE A 96 -25.73 -1.90 1.71
N VAL A 97 -25.10 -2.65 0.79
CA VAL A 97 -25.42 -2.60 -0.65
C VAL A 97 -26.86 -3.05 -0.91
N LYS A 98 -27.30 -4.16 -0.32
CA LYS A 98 -28.70 -4.64 -0.45
C LYS A 98 -29.72 -3.60 0.04
N LEU A 99 -29.40 -2.87 1.11
CA LEU A 99 -30.27 -1.82 1.65
C LEU A 99 -30.26 -0.59 0.75
N MET A 100 -29.07 -0.10 0.38
CA MET A 100 -28.87 1.05 -0.49
C MET A 100 -29.60 0.90 -1.84
N HIS A 101 -29.55 -0.29 -2.44
CA HIS A 101 -30.19 -0.59 -3.72
C HIS A 101 -31.71 -0.32 -3.70
N GLN A 102 -32.35 -0.39 -2.53
CA GLN A 102 -33.78 -0.08 -2.39
C GLN A 102 -34.09 1.43 -2.49
N TYR A 103 -33.10 2.28 -2.25
CA TYR A 103 -33.25 3.74 -2.22
C TYR A 103 -32.69 4.42 -3.46
N ILE A 104 -31.52 4.00 -3.93
CA ILE A 104 -30.80 4.64 -5.05
C ILE A 104 -30.38 3.64 -6.14
N PRO A 105 -31.29 2.80 -6.66
CA PRO A 105 -30.94 1.82 -7.68
C PRO A 105 -30.43 2.47 -8.96
N GLU A 106 -29.52 1.79 -9.67
CA GLU A 106 -28.97 2.21 -10.97
C GLU A 106 -28.25 3.57 -10.94
N THR A 107 -27.80 3.99 -9.75
CA THR A 107 -26.96 5.18 -9.57
C THR A 107 -25.47 4.83 -9.66
N PHE A 108 -24.62 5.86 -9.70
CA PHE A 108 -23.17 5.66 -9.68
C PHE A 108 -22.74 4.88 -8.43
N MET A 109 -23.24 5.25 -7.25
CA MET A 109 -22.90 4.57 -6.01
C MET A 109 -23.47 3.16 -5.90
N ASP A 110 -24.65 2.91 -6.47
CA ASP A 110 -25.22 1.57 -6.54
C ASP A 110 -24.27 0.60 -7.25
N TYR A 111 -23.84 0.98 -8.46
CA TYR A 111 -22.89 0.19 -9.22
C TYR A 111 -21.51 0.09 -8.55
N TYR A 112 -20.97 1.20 -8.06
CA TYR A 112 -19.61 1.20 -7.53
C TYR A 112 -19.49 0.41 -6.21
N LEU A 113 -20.43 0.57 -5.28
CA LEU A 113 -20.38 -0.14 -4.01
C LEU A 113 -20.74 -1.62 -4.16
N SER A 114 -21.59 -1.98 -5.12
CA SER A 114 -21.86 -3.39 -5.46
C SER A 114 -20.59 -4.11 -5.92
N TYR A 115 -19.80 -3.48 -6.80
CA TYR A 115 -18.48 -4.00 -7.17
C TYR A 115 -17.55 -4.12 -5.96
N LEU A 116 -17.43 -3.07 -5.13
CA LEU A 116 -16.49 -3.10 -4.00
C LEU A 116 -16.76 -4.25 -3.03
N THR A 117 -18.03 -4.62 -2.82
CA THR A 117 -18.41 -5.75 -1.97
C THR A 117 -17.95 -7.09 -2.53
N ASN A 118 -18.06 -7.30 -3.83
CA ASN A 118 -17.77 -8.60 -4.47
C ASN A 118 -16.30 -8.77 -4.86
N GLY A 119 -15.63 -7.69 -5.28
CA GLY A 119 -14.21 -7.69 -5.61
C GLY A 119 -13.85 -8.20 -7.01
N VAL A 120 -12.55 -8.25 -7.28
CA VAL A 120 -11.94 -8.64 -8.57
C VAL A 120 -12.17 -10.14 -8.83
N GLY A 121 -12.35 -10.53 -10.09
CA GLY A 121 -12.55 -11.93 -10.47
C GLY A 121 -13.99 -12.42 -10.29
N THR A 122 -14.94 -11.50 -10.05
CA THR A 122 -16.37 -11.81 -9.95
C THR A 122 -17.15 -11.22 -11.13
N ASP A 123 -18.39 -11.70 -11.33
CA ASP A 123 -19.32 -11.19 -12.34
C ASP A 123 -19.70 -9.70 -12.14
N SER A 124 -19.29 -9.07 -11.03
CA SER A 124 -19.56 -7.65 -10.72
C SER A 124 -18.74 -6.65 -11.54
N SER A 125 -17.81 -7.12 -12.38
CA SER A 125 -16.95 -6.26 -13.21
C SER A 125 -17.75 -5.34 -14.15
N GLU A 126 -18.94 -5.76 -14.60
CA GLU A 126 -19.83 -4.92 -15.40
C GLU A 126 -20.33 -3.69 -14.63
N GLU A 127 -20.62 -3.84 -13.33
CA GLU A 127 -21.06 -2.75 -12.46
C GLU A 127 -19.95 -1.71 -12.32
N LEU A 128 -18.71 -2.15 -12.11
CA LEU A 128 -17.56 -1.25 -12.05
C LEU A 128 -17.41 -0.41 -13.32
N LEU A 129 -17.53 -1.03 -14.50
CA LEU A 129 -17.39 -0.32 -15.78
C LEU A 129 -18.55 0.66 -16.01
N LYS A 130 -19.78 0.33 -15.57
CA LYS A 130 -20.92 1.26 -15.57
C LYS A 130 -20.64 2.46 -14.66
N ALA A 131 -20.20 2.22 -13.42
CA ALA A 131 -19.82 3.29 -12.50
C ALA A 131 -18.72 4.18 -13.09
N TYR A 132 -17.66 3.59 -13.65
CA TYR A 132 -16.56 4.33 -14.25
C TYR A 132 -17.01 5.19 -15.43
N ALA A 133 -17.91 4.68 -16.28
CA ALA A 133 -18.47 5.46 -17.38
C ALA A 133 -19.30 6.67 -16.90
N MET A 134 -19.98 6.56 -15.75
CA MET A 134 -20.77 7.64 -15.18
C MET A 134 -19.90 8.73 -14.52
N ASN A 135 -18.86 8.34 -13.79
CA ASN A 135 -17.97 9.29 -13.11
C ASN A 135 -16.50 8.81 -13.12
N PRO A 136 -15.78 9.01 -14.23
CA PRO A 136 -14.43 8.48 -14.42
C PRO A 136 -13.38 9.18 -13.55
N LYS A 137 -13.71 10.29 -12.89
CA LYS A 137 -12.80 11.06 -12.04
C LYS A 137 -13.10 10.89 -10.54
N PHE A 138 -14.02 9.99 -10.18
CA PHE A 138 -14.36 9.76 -8.78
C PHE A 138 -13.12 9.31 -7.98
N PRO A 139 -12.81 9.93 -6.83
CA PRO A 139 -11.67 9.51 -6.02
C PRO A 139 -11.75 8.04 -5.60
N GLY A 140 -10.69 7.28 -5.90
CA GLY A 140 -10.59 5.86 -5.57
C GLY A 140 -11.23 4.88 -6.57
N ILE A 141 -12.01 5.31 -7.56
CA ILE A 141 -12.53 4.37 -8.58
C ILE A 141 -11.42 3.82 -9.48
N HIS A 142 -10.39 4.63 -9.72
CA HIS A 142 -9.29 4.30 -10.61
C HIS A 142 -8.55 3.03 -10.17
N SER A 143 -8.27 2.86 -8.87
CA SER A 143 -7.61 1.64 -8.38
C SER A 143 -8.44 0.39 -8.68
N SER A 144 -9.75 0.46 -8.49
CA SER A 144 -10.67 -0.65 -8.81
C SER A 144 -10.63 -1.02 -10.29
N VAL A 145 -10.67 -0.02 -11.18
CA VAL A 145 -10.62 -0.27 -12.64
C VAL A 145 -9.25 -0.76 -13.08
N ILE A 146 -8.16 -0.27 -12.45
CA ILE A 146 -6.80 -0.76 -12.72
C ILE A 146 -6.65 -2.21 -12.28
N SER A 147 -7.18 -2.59 -11.11
CA SER A 147 -7.15 -3.99 -10.65
C SER A 147 -7.91 -4.91 -11.59
N TYR A 148 -9.11 -4.51 -12.02
CA TYR A 148 -9.86 -5.23 -13.05
C TYR A 148 -9.09 -5.33 -14.37
N ALA A 149 -8.53 -4.20 -14.84
CA ALA A 149 -7.80 -4.15 -16.10
C ALA A 149 -6.53 -5.02 -16.06
N GLU A 150 -5.82 -5.03 -14.93
CA GLU A 150 -4.68 -5.91 -14.72
C GLU A 150 -5.11 -7.38 -14.68
N SER A 151 -6.10 -7.73 -13.86
CA SER A 151 -6.54 -9.13 -13.70
C SER A 151 -7.09 -9.73 -14.99
N SER A 152 -7.62 -8.90 -15.90
CA SER A 152 -8.16 -9.30 -17.20
C SER A 152 -7.20 -9.10 -18.37
N MET A 153 -5.93 -8.76 -18.11
CA MET A 153 -4.91 -8.46 -19.14
C MET A 153 -5.29 -7.31 -20.10
N ASN A 154 -6.21 -6.43 -19.70
CA ASN A 154 -6.63 -5.27 -20.48
C ASN A 154 -5.69 -4.07 -20.25
N TYR A 155 -4.46 -4.19 -20.73
CA TYR A 155 -3.41 -3.18 -20.50
C TYR A 155 -3.71 -1.82 -21.14
N GLU A 156 -4.50 -1.76 -22.21
CA GLU A 156 -4.93 -0.48 -22.80
C GLU A 156 -5.90 0.27 -21.88
N LEU A 157 -6.84 -0.45 -21.26
CA LEU A 157 -7.70 0.13 -20.22
C LEU A 157 -6.85 0.60 -19.04
N ARG A 158 -5.98 -0.27 -18.50
CA ARG A 158 -5.06 0.06 -17.39
C ARG A 158 -4.31 1.35 -17.67
N LYS A 159 -3.72 1.45 -18.87
CA LYS A 159 -2.96 2.63 -19.31
C LYS A 159 -3.79 3.90 -19.40
N SER A 160 -5.00 3.81 -19.96
CA SER A 160 -5.90 4.96 -20.07
C SER A 160 -6.36 5.47 -18.69
N VAL A 161 -6.64 4.56 -17.76
CA VAL A 161 -7.09 4.87 -16.41
C VAL A 161 -5.95 5.44 -15.57
N ASN A 162 -4.74 4.87 -15.66
CA ASN A 162 -3.55 5.38 -14.98
C ASN A 162 -3.22 6.82 -15.38
N LYS A 163 -3.35 7.16 -16.68
CA LYS A 163 -3.20 8.55 -17.14
C LYS A 163 -4.24 9.49 -16.52
N THR A 164 -5.50 9.05 -16.50
CA THR A 164 -6.59 9.83 -15.88
C THR A 164 -6.36 10.01 -14.38
N TRP A 165 -5.92 8.96 -13.70
CA TRP A 165 -5.68 8.98 -12.25
C TRP A 165 -4.45 9.84 -11.89
N TYR A 166 -3.39 9.76 -12.69
CA TYR A 166 -2.19 10.58 -12.51
C TYR A 166 -2.56 12.08 -12.50
N ASP A 167 -3.43 12.53 -13.40
CA ASP A 167 -3.86 13.93 -13.50
C ASP A 167 -4.67 14.41 -12.27
N THR A 168 -5.18 13.50 -11.43
CA THR A 168 -5.91 13.90 -10.21
C THR A 168 -5.00 14.18 -9.02
N ASN A 169 -3.71 13.86 -9.10
CA ASN A 169 -2.75 13.93 -7.98
C ASN A 169 -3.25 13.22 -6.70
N PHE A 170 -3.98 12.11 -6.87
CA PHE A 170 -4.60 11.40 -5.74
C PHE A 170 -3.67 10.35 -5.11
N ILE A 171 -2.75 9.78 -5.89
CA ILE A 171 -1.66 8.94 -5.36
C ILE A 171 -0.60 9.84 -4.71
N SER A 172 -0.05 9.37 -3.60
CA SER A 172 1.06 10.03 -2.89
C SER A 172 2.29 10.21 -3.80
N TYR A 173 2.87 11.41 -3.77
CA TYR A 173 4.10 11.68 -4.52
C TYR A 173 5.28 10.85 -3.98
N GLN A 174 5.37 10.68 -2.66
CA GLN A 174 6.44 9.88 -2.06
C GLN A 174 6.32 8.39 -2.40
N LEU A 175 5.11 7.86 -2.63
CA LEU A 175 4.94 6.49 -3.16
C LEU A 175 5.41 6.38 -4.61
N LEU A 176 5.20 7.43 -5.42
CA LEU A 176 5.74 7.48 -6.78
C LEU A 176 7.28 7.61 -6.77
N ASP A 177 7.86 8.40 -5.87
CA ASP A 177 9.32 8.52 -5.71
C ASP A 177 9.95 7.18 -5.29
N TYR A 178 9.35 6.50 -4.31
CA TYR A 178 9.76 5.16 -3.90
C TYR A 178 9.69 4.17 -5.07
N SER A 179 8.56 4.16 -5.78
CA SER A 179 8.31 3.23 -6.89
C SER A 179 9.19 3.49 -8.10
N TYR A 180 9.56 4.75 -8.34
CA TYR A 180 10.57 5.10 -9.33
C TYR A 180 11.91 4.45 -8.99
N ASN A 181 12.35 4.54 -7.73
CA ASN A 181 13.59 3.91 -7.29
C ASN A 181 13.47 2.38 -7.28
N VAL A 182 12.31 1.79 -6.96
CA VAL A 182 12.06 0.35 -7.11
C VAL A 182 12.25 -0.10 -8.56
N LEU A 183 11.56 0.54 -9.52
CA LEU A 183 11.71 0.20 -10.94
C LEU A 183 13.17 0.31 -11.40
N ASN A 184 13.87 1.37 -10.99
CA ASN A 184 15.27 1.58 -11.36
C ASN A 184 16.26 0.67 -10.61
N SER A 185 15.82 -0.05 -9.57
CA SER A 185 16.64 -1.04 -8.89
C SER A 185 16.78 -2.34 -9.69
N LEU A 186 15.94 -2.55 -10.68
CA LEU A 186 15.81 -3.80 -11.43
C LEU A 186 16.66 -3.77 -12.71
N GLU A 187 17.22 -4.91 -13.09
CA GLU A 187 17.86 -5.05 -14.39
C GLU A 187 16.87 -4.94 -15.56
N GLU A 188 17.41 -4.79 -16.76
CA GLU A 188 16.63 -4.72 -18.00
C GLU A 188 15.75 -5.98 -18.16
N ASN A 189 14.49 -5.78 -18.55
CA ASN A 189 13.50 -6.83 -18.77
C ASN A 189 13.17 -7.70 -17.54
N ALA A 190 13.52 -7.27 -16.32
CA ALA A 190 13.26 -8.02 -15.10
C ALA A 190 11.77 -8.30 -14.83
N ILE A 191 11.50 -9.34 -14.04
CA ILE A 191 10.21 -9.62 -13.42
C ILE A 191 10.31 -9.20 -11.95
N ILE A 192 9.31 -8.49 -11.43
CA ILE A 192 9.19 -8.22 -10.00
C ILE A 192 7.85 -8.71 -9.46
N PHE A 193 7.89 -9.52 -8.41
CA PHE A 193 6.69 -9.89 -7.66
C PHE A 193 6.35 -8.81 -6.63
N ILE A 194 5.09 -8.39 -6.64
CA ILE A 194 4.53 -7.31 -5.81
C ILE A 194 3.22 -7.77 -5.18
N GLN A 195 2.76 -7.08 -4.13
CA GLN A 195 1.55 -7.44 -3.41
C GLN A 195 0.95 -6.26 -2.66
N ASN A 196 -0.38 -6.14 -2.71
CA ASN A 196 -1.18 -5.05 -2.15
C ASN A 196 -1.22 -3.77 -3.02
N ASP A 197 -1.99 -2.79 -2.57
CA ASP A 197 -2.29 -1.58 -3.31
C ASP A 197 -1.07 -0.64 -3.47
N ASN A 198 -0.38 -0.35 -2.36
CA ASN A 198 0.58 0.75 -2.26
C ASN A 198 1.96 0.45 -2.85
N ASP A 199 2.25 -0.79 -3.23
CA ASP A 199 3.46 -1.18 -3.98
C ASP A 199 3.16 -1.49 -5.45
N SER A 200 1.88 -1.66 -5.82
CA SER A 200 1.46 -2.08 -7.17
C SER A 200 1.00 -0.92 -8.04
N TYR A 201 0.00 -0.15 -7.60
CA TYR A 201 -0.53 0.93 -8.43
C TYR A 201 0.51 2.00 -8.79
N PRO A 202 1.40 2.44 -7.88
CA PRO A 202 2.41 3.41 -8.25
C PRO A 202 3.38 2.91 -9.33
N LEU A 203 3.77 1.62 -9.32
CA LEU A 203 4.63 1.04 -10.36
C LEU A 203 3.93 1.07 -11.72
N TRP A 204 2.70 0.54 -11.79
CA TRP A 204 1.92 0.54 -13.04
C TRP A 204 1.63 1.97 -13.52
N MET A 205 1.36 2.91 -12.61
CA MET A 205 1.14 4.31 -12.96
C MET A 205 2.39 4.95 -13.59
N LEU A 206 3.59 4.71 -13.05
CA LEU A 206 4.82 5.22 -13.63
C LEU A 206 5.09 4.62 -15.02
N GLN A 207 4.84 3.33 -15.20
CA GLN A 207 4.95 2.67 -16.52
C GLN A 207 3.94 3.28 -17.52
N ASP A 208 2.68 3.38 -17.14
CA ASP A 208 1.59 3.71 -18.06
C ASP A 208 1.47 5.21 -18.37
N ALA A 209 1.65 6.07 -17.36
CA ALA A 209 1.51 7.51 -17.48
C ALA A 209 2.84 8.22 -17.82
N LYS A 210 3.98 7.66 -17.41
CA LYS A 210 5.30 8.28 -17.60
C LYS A 210 6.26 7.49 -18.50
N ASN A 211 5.88 6.29 -18.95
CA ASN A 211 6.73 5.42 -19.78
C ASN A 211 8.08 5.11 -19.09
N ILE A 212 8.08 4.96 -17.77
CA ILE A 212 9.28 4.65 -16.99
C ILE A 212 9.39 3.14 -16.86
N ARG A 213 10.52 2.57 -17.28
CA ARG A 213 10.85 1.14 -17.11
C ARG A 213 9.73 0.20 -17.58
N THR A 214 9.16 0.45 -18.76
CA THR A 214 8.13 -0.39 -19.37
C THR A 214 8.65 -1.76 -19.83
N ASP A 215 9.96 -1.99 -19.76
CA ASP A 215 10.63 -3.28 -19.98
C ASP A 215 10.40 -4.26 -18.82
N VAL A 216 10.26 -3.74 -17.60
CA VAL A 216 10.01 -4.51 -16.38
C VAL A 216 8.58 -5.05 -16.40
N LEU A 217 8.40 -6.28 -15.92
CA LEU A 217 7.11 -6.92 -15.72
C LEU A 217 6.79 -7.02 -14.21
N PRO A 218 6.02 -6.09 -13.64
CA PRO A 218 5.46 -6.24 -12.30
C PRO A 218 4.31 -7.24 -12.32
N ILE A 219 4.35 -8.27 -11.46
CA ILE A 219 3.34 -9.33 -11.35
C ILE A 219 2.78 -9.34 -9.94
N SER A 220 1.48 -9.11 -9.82
CA SER A 220 0.79 -9.14 -8.52
C SER A 220 0.58 -10.58 -8.06
N LEU A 221 1.10 -10.93 -6.88
CA LEU A 221 0.84 -12.24 -6.26
C LEU A 221 -0.64 -12.40 -5.87
N ASP A 222 -1.34 -11.31 -5.56
CA ASP A 222 -2.78 -11.33 -5.26
C ASP A 222 -3.58 -11.84 -6.47
N PHE A 223 -3.23 -11.40 -7.68
CA PHE A 223 -3.93 -11.82 -8.90
C PHE A 223 -3.50 -13.19 -9.42
N LEU A 224 -2.35 -13.72 -9.03
CA LEU A 224 -1.97 -15.10 -9.37
C LEU A 224 -2.85 -16.16 -8.68
N LEU A 225 -3.71 -15.76 -7.74
CA LEU A 225 -4.77 -16.64 -7.24
C LEU A 225 -5.96 -16.77 -8.21
N LEU A 226 -6.13 -15.83 -9.14
CA LEU A 226 -7.15 -15.91 -10.19
C LEU A 226 -6.65 -16.81 -11.33
N ASP A 227 -7.41 -17.85 -11.66
CA ASP A 227 -7.02 -18.87 -12.64
C ASP A 227 -6.65 -18.27 -13.99
N GLU A 228 -7.52 -17.44 -14.58
CA GLU A 228 -7.26 -16.84 -15.89
C GLU A 228 -6.01 -15.95 -15.88
N TYR A 229 -5.79 -15.15 -14.83
CA TYR A 229 -4.61 -14.30 -14.74
C TYR A 229 -3.34 -15.16 -14.61
N ARG A 230 -3.35 -16.15 -13.71
CA ARG A 230 -2.24 -17.08 -13.49
C ARG A 230 -1.87 -17.82 -14.78
N ASP A 231 -2.86 -18.36 -15.49
CA ASP A 231 -2.64 -19.12 -16.72
C ASP A 231 -2.03 -18.25 -17.81
N ASN A 232 -2.52 -17.02 -18.01
CA ASN A 232 -1.96 -16.08 -18.98
C ASN A 232 -0.50 -15.70 -18.65
N ILE A 233 -0.19 -15.42 -17.37
CA ILE A 233 1.19 -15.13 -16.94
C ILE A 233 2.08 -16.35 -17.16
N PHE A 234 1.62 -17.54 -16.78
CA PHE A 234 2.41 -18.77 -16.88
C PHE A 234 2.66 -19.14 -18.33
N GLU A 235 1.69 -19.01 -19.22
CA GLU A 235 1.87 -19.20 -20.66
C GLU A 235 2.90 -18.19 -21.22
N THR A 236 2.74 -16.91 -20.89
CA THR A 236 3.65 -15.83 -21.35
C THR A 236 5.10 -16.07 -20.91
N LEU A 237 5.29 -16.57 -19.69
CA LEU A 237 6.61 -16.83 -19.11
C LEU A 237 7.10 -18.27 -19.34
N ASN A 238 6.35 -19.08 -20.09
CA ASN A 238 6.61 -20.50 -20.32
C ASN A 238 6.85 -21.29 -19.02
N ILE A 239 6.06 -20.99 -18.00
CA ILE A 239 5.98 -21.70 -16.72
C ILE A 239 4.91 -22.79 -16.87
N LYS A 240 5.15 -23.97 -16.29
CA LYS A 240 4.14 -25.04 -16.30
C LYS A 240 2.85 -24.56 -15.62
N PRO A 241 1.66 -25.01 -16.06
CA PRO A 241 0.41 -24.71 -15.36
C PRO A 241 0.44 -25.15 -13.89
N LEU A 242 -0.32 -24.45 -13.05
CA LEU A 242 -0.55 -24.79 -11.65
C LEU A 242 -2.03 -24.74 -11.34
N GLU A 243 -2.56 -25.86 -10.87
CA GLU A 243 -3.94 -25.99 -10.41
C GLU A 243 -3.98 -25.76 -8.90
N LEU A 244 -4.64 -24.69 -8.45
CA LEU A 244 -4.87 -24.45 -7.02
C LEU A 244 -6.21 -25.03 -6.53
N GLY A 245 -7.14 -25.35 -7.44
CA GLY A 245 -8.50 -25.75 -7.10
C GLY A 245 -9.32 -24.59 -6.54
N ASN A 246 -10.42 -24.90 -5.85
CA ASN A 246 -11.22 -23.87 -5.20
C ASN A 246 -10.43 -23.27 -4.03
N ILE A 247 -10.16 -21.97 -4.10
CA ILE A 247 -9.40 -21.23 -3.09
C ILE A 247 -10.38 -20.71 -2.03
N ASP A 248 -10.15 -21.08 -0.77
CA ASP A 248 -10.78 -20.43 0.38
C ASP A 248 -9.99 -19.18 0.77
N ILE A 249 -10.68 -18.12 1.21
CA ILE A 249 -10.06 -16.88 1.66
C ILE A 249 -9.12 -17.11 2.85
N ASP A 250 -9.46 -18.06 3.72
CA ASP A 250 -8.65 -18.45 4.86
C ASP A 250 -7.35 -19.16 4.45
N GLU A 251 -7.23 -19.57 3.18
CA GLU A 251 -6.07 -20.27 2.62
C GLU A 251 -5.18 -19.41 1.70
N TYR A 252 -5.43 -18.09 1.60
CA TYR A 252 -4.67 -17.22 0.69
C TYR A 252 -3.17 -17.29 0.93
N HIS A 253 -2.74 -17.31 2.21
CA HIS A 253 -1.32 -17.34 2.57
C HIS A 253 -0.63 -18.60 2.00
N GLN A 254 -1.21 -19.78 2.24
CA GLN A 254 -0.67 -21.04 1.76
C GLN A 254 -0.70 -21.11 0.23
N ASN A 255 -1.70 -20.52 -0.41
CA ASN A 255 -1.81 -20.53 -1.87
C ASN A 255 -0.80 -19.58 -2.53
N TRP A 256 -0.49 -18.42 -1.94
CA TRP A 256 0.62 -17.58 -2.40
C TRP A 256 1.97 -18.29 -2.27
N GLU A 257 2.22 -18.98 -1.15
CA GLU A 257 3.45 -19.77 -0.97
C GLU A 257 3.60 -20.86 -2.04
N LYS A 258 2.51 -21.59 -2.35
CA LYS A 258 2.49 -22.60 -3.44
C LYS A 258 2.82 -21.97 -4.80
N VAL A 259 2.24 -20.81 -5.10
CA VAL A 259 2.49 -20.09 -6.37
C VAL A 259 3.96 -19.69 -6.48
N VAL A 260 4.52 -19.05 -5.44
CA VAL A 260 5.93 -18.62 -5.45
C VAL A 260 6.86 -19.83 -5.58
N GLU A 261 6.60 -20.91 -4.83
CA GLU A 261 7.37 -22.16 -4.95
C GLU A 261 7.31 -22.75 -6.35
N HIS A 262 6.13 -22.76 -6.96
CA HIS A 262 5.95 -23.28 -8.30
C HIS A 262 6.73 -22.48 -9.33
N ILE A 263 6.68 -21.15 -9.28
CA ILE A 263 7.42 -20.26 -10.18
C ILE A 263 8.92 -20.47 -10.01
N VAL A 264 9.45 -20.39 -8.78
CA VAL A 264 10.90 -20.54 -8.50
C VAL A 264 11.44 -21.87 -9.00
N ASN A 265 10.64 -22.94 -8.91
CA ASN A 265 11.05 -24.28 -9.34
C ASN A 265 10.90 -24.53 -10.85
N ASN A 266 9.96 -23.86 -11.52
CA ASN A 266 9.60 -24.18 -12.91
C ASN A 266 9.94 -23.09 -13.93
N TYR A 267 10.22 -21.86 -13.52
CA TYR A 267 10.64 -20.81 -14.43
C TYR A 267 12.05 -21.08 -14.98
N GLN A 268 12.16 -21.07 -16.31
CA GLN A 268 13.41 -21.30 -17.06
C GLN A 268 13.70 -20.16 -18.06
N GLY A 269 12.99 -19.05 -17.94
CA GLY A 269 13.18 -17.89 -18.82
C GLY A 269 14.42 -17.06 -18.47
N GLU A 270 14.73 -16.10 -19.34
CA GLU A 270 15.93 -15.27 -19.24
C GLU A 270 15.74 -14.01 -18.38
N ARG A 271 14.49 -13.59 -18.11
CA ARG A 271 14.22 -12.43 -17.26
C ARG A 271 14.59 -12.74 -15.82
N ASN A 272 15.39 -11.87 -15.20
CA ASN A 272 15.76 -12.01 -13.80
C ASN A 272 14.53 -11.78 -12.89
N ILE A 273 14.38 -12.64 -11.89
CA ILE A 273 13.27 -12.58 -10.92
C ILE A 273 13.68 -11.73 -9.73
N TYR A 274 12.77 -10.86 -9.31
CA TYR A 274 12.88 -10.04 -8.12
C TYR A 274 11.67 -10.22 -7.22
N MET A 275 11.91 -10.19 -5.91
CA MET A 275 10.88 -10.07 -4.89
C MET A 275 10.85 -8.61 -4.41
N GLY A 276 9.67 -7.98 -4.41
CA GLY A 276 9.50 -6.67 -3.78
C GLY A 276 9.79 -6.76 -2.28
N MET A 277 10.46 -5.74 -1.73
CA MET A 277 10.74 -5.67 -0.29
C MET A 277 9.48 -5.40 0.55
N THR A 278 8.37 -5.05 -0.10
CA THR A 278 7.04 -4.85 0.49
C THR A 278 6.23 -6.14 0.62
N LEU A 279 6.68 -7.24 0.00
CA LEU A 279 6.04 -8.55 0.13
C LEU A 279 6.07 -9.03 1.58
N PHE A 280 5.08 -9.84 1.96
CA PHE A 280 5.14 -10.52 3.24
C PHE A 280 6.35 -11.47 3.29
N GLN A 281 7.12 -11.39 4.39
CA GLN A 281 8.39 -12.10 4.53
C GLN A 281 8.28 -13.62 4.31
N HIS A 282 7.18 -14.25 4.76
CA HIS A 282 6.95 -15.69 4.62
C HIS A 282 6.97 -16.16 3.15
N LEU A 283 6.66 -15.28 2.20
CA LEU A 283 6.62 -15.62 0.77
C LEU A 283 8.01 -15.88 0.18
N TYR A 284 9.07 -15.32 0.77
CA TYR A 284 10.41 -15.40 0.21
C TYR A 284 11.50 -15.85 1.19
N GLU A 285 11.25 -15.90 2.50
CA GLU A 285 12.26 -16.23 3.51
C GLU A 285 12.94 -17.60 3.30
N LYS A 286 12.17 -18.59 2.81
CA LYS A 286 12.66 -19.92 2.40
C LYS A 286 13.80 -19.85 1.38
N TYR A 287 13.83 -18.79 0.57
CA TYR A 287 14.80 -18.58 -0.51
C TYR A 287 15.87 -17.54 -0.14
N SER A 288 15.95 -17.11 1.13
CA SER A 288 16.89 -16.07 1.59
C SER A 288 18.34 -16.27 1.16
N ASN A 289 18.84 -17.51 1.12
CA ASN A 289 20.20 -17.82 0.65
C ASN A 289 20.44 -17.55 -0.86
N ASN A 290 19.36 -17.37 -1.62
CA ASN A 290 19.36 -17.10 -3.05
C ASN A 290 18.84 -15.69 -3.37
N LEU A 291 18.62 -14.85 -2.35
CA LEU A 291 18.12 -13.49 -2.51
C LEU A 291 19.23 -12.49 -2.18
N TYR A 292 19.45 -11.56 -3.09
CA TYR A 292 20.51 -10.56 -2.99
C TYR A 292 19.88 -9.17 -3.05
N VAL A 293 20.30 -8.28 -2.16
CA VAL A 293 19.81 -6.89 -2.13
C VAL A 293 20.23 -6.19 -3.41
N SER A 294 19.25 -5.71 -4.18
CA SER A 294 19.41 -4.95 -5.41
C SER A 294 18.55 -3.70 -5.30
N GLY A 295 19.13 -2.60 -4.80
CA GLY A 295 18.39 -1.40 -4.50
C GLY A 295 17.21 -1.68 -3.55
N LEU A 296 15.99 -1.40 -4.00
CA LEU A 296 14.74 -1.59 -3.25
C LEU A 296 13.99 -2.88 -3.60
N ALA A 297 14.70 -3.88 -4.12
CA ALA A 297 14.16 -5.20 -4.41
C ALA A 297 15.18 -6.29 -4.06
N LEU A 298 14.70 -7.54 -3.95
CA LEU A 298 15.53 -8.71 -3.69
C LEU A 298 15.67 -9.53 -4.98
N ARG A 299 16.87 -9.53 -5.57
CA ARG A 299 17.18 -10.30 -6.77
C ARG A 299 17.34 -11.78 -6.43
N TYR A 300 16.54 -12.64 -7.06
CA TYR A 300 16.68 -14.08 -6.94
C TYR A 300 17.76 -14.62 -7.90
N SER A 301 18.70 -15.40 -7.37
CA SER A 301 19.70 -16.12 -8.16
C SER A 301 20.13 -17.42 -7.47
N LYS A 302 20.22 -18.50 -8.25
CA LYS A 302 20.81 -19.78 -7.80
C LYS A 302 22.33 -19.69 -7.66
N GLU A 303 22.95 -18.80 -8.42
CA GLU A 303 24.38 -18.51 -8.35
C GLU A 303 24.64 -17.35 -7.41
N LYS A 304 25.79 -17.40 -6.72
CA LYS A 304 26.20 -16.28 -5.88
C LYS A 304 26.56 -15.08 -6.76
N ILE A 305 25.89 -13.97 -6.52
CA ILE A 305 26.15 -12.69 -7.18
C ILE A 305 26.59 -11.65 -6.16
N ASP A 306 27.39 -10.69 -6.61
CA ASP A 306 27.78 -9.51 -5.84
C ASP A 306 27.18 -8.29 -6.54
N LEU A 307 26.33 -7.56 -5.81
CA LEU A 307 25.63 -6.37 -6.30
C LEU A 307 26.10 -5.09 -5.61
N THR A 308 27.22 -5.13 -4.88
CA THR A 308 27.66 -4.00 -4.06
C THR A 308 27.95 -2.76 -4.92
N ASP A 309 28.71 -2.91 -6.02
CA ASP A 309 28.98 -1.80 -6.95
C ASP A 309 27.73 -1.33 -7.69
N TYR A 310 26.82 -2.25 -8.00
CA TYR A 310 25.53 -1.92 -8.62
C TYR A 310 24.68 -1.06 -7.68
N ASN A 311 24.55 -1.47 -6.41
CA ASN A 311 23.86 -0.72 -5.36
C ASN A 311 24.50 0.64 -5.11
N LYS A 312 25.83 0.74 -5.11
CA LYS A 312 26.54 2.02 -5.01
C LYS A 312 26.15 2.95 -6.16
N ASN A 313 26.15 2.45 -7.40
CA ASN A 313 25.74 3.24 -8.55
C ASN A 313 24.27 3.69 -8.46
N LEU A 314 23.37 2.82 -7.97
CA LEU A 314 21.97 3.21 -7.75
C LEU A 314 21.87 4.41 -6.81
N ILE A 315 22.53 4.34 -5.65
CA ILE A 315 22.50 5.40 -4.64
C ILE A 315 23.13 6.70 -5.16
N GLU A 316 24.30 6.62 -5.81
CA GLU A 316 25.05 7.82 -6.21
C GLU A 316 24.48 8.50 -7.45
N ASN A 317 23.90 7.74 -8.39
CA ASN A 317 23.64 8.24 -9.75
C ASN A 317 22.21 8.03 -10.25
N VAL A 318 21.38 7.22 -9.60
CA VAL A 318 20.08 6.81 -10.14
C VAL A 318 18.93 7.19 -9.22
N PHE A 319 19.07 6.95 -7.92
CA PHE A 319 18.00 7.16 -6.97
C PHE A 319 17.73 8.63 -6.72
N LEU A 320 16.44 8.96 -6.65
CA LEU A 320 15.96 10.23 -6.14
C LEU A 320 15.85 10.10 -4.62
N THR A 321 16.79 10.63 -3.84
CA THR A 321 16.84 10.44 -2.38
C THR A 321 16.56 11.68 -1.55
N ASP A 322 16.51 12.87 -2.17
CA ASP A 322 16.27 14.14 -1.46
C ASP A 322 14.97 14.11 -0.62
N TYR A 323 13.93 13.45 -1.14
CA TYR A 323 12.63 13.32 -0.47
C TYR A 323 12.72 12.52 0.85
N LEU A 324 13.73 11.65 0.97
CA LEU A 324 14.00 10.90 2.20
C LEU A 324 14.48 11.83 3.32
N GLN A 325 15.23 12.89 2.99
CA GLN A 325 15.68 13.85 3.99
C GLN A 325 14.66 14.97 4.20
N PHE A 326 14.10 15.49 3.10
CA PHE A 326 13.28 16.69 3.10
C PHE A 326 11.92 16.44 2.43
N PRO A 327 10.94 15.85 3.15
CA PRO A 327 9.57 15.75 2.64
C PRO A 327 8.95 17.15 2.59
N PHE A 328 8.64 17.66 1.39
CA PHE A 328 8.08 19.00 1.19
C PHE A 328 6.55 19.06 1.32
N MET A 329 5.88 17.92 1.39
CA MET A 329 4.43 17.81 1.49
C MET A 329 4.02 16.83 2.58
N ASN A 330 2.91 17.14 3.25
CA ASN A 330 2.26 16.20 4.16
C ASN A 330 1.50 15.15 3.36
N GLU A 331 1.67 13.89 3.73
CA GLU A 331 1.02 12.76 3.08
C GLU A 331 -0.09 12.18 3.96
N ARG A 332 -1.21 11.77 3.34
CA ARG A 332 -2.33 11.14 4.06
C ARG A 332 -1.94 9.77 4.63
N ASN A 333 -1.03 9.07 3.97
CA ASN A 333 -0.55 7.75 4.38
C ASN A 333 0.92 7.77 4.83
N GLN A 334 1.31 8.77 5.64
CA GLN A 334 2.69 8.94 6.06
C GLN A 334 3.27 7.68 6.74
N MET A 335 2.46 6.93 7.48
CA MET A 335 2.91 5.71 8.14
C MET A 335 3.35 4.64 7.13
N ASN A 336 2.52 4.32 6.12
CA ASN A 336 2.90 3.34 5.09
C ASN A 336 4.14 3.81 4.31
N ILE A 337 4.21 5.10 3.96
CA ILE A 337 5.37 5.69 3.29
C ILE A 337 6.64 5.54 4.12
N ASN A 338 6.55 5.74 5.44
CA ASN A 338 7.69 5.56 6.34
C ASN A 338 8.15 4.10 6.37
N TYR A 339 7.23 3.13 6.37
CA TYR A 339 7.57 1.70 6.25
C TYR A 339 8.22 1.36 4.91
N GLN A 340 7.69 1.84 3.78
CA GLN A 340 8.30 1.60 2.48
C GLN A 340 9.68 2.24 2.38
N ASN A 341 9.82 3.50 2.82
CA ASN A 341 11.11 4.18 2.84
C ASN A 341 12.11 3.52 3.80
N PHE A 342 11.67 2.74 4.80
CA PHE A 342 12.59 1.97 5.62
C PHE A 342 13.35 0.90 4.81
N ASN A 343 12.80 0.44 3.68
CA ASN A 343 13.46 -0.55 2.82
C ASN A 343 14.80 -0.05 2.21
N TYR A 344 15.06 1.27 2.18
CA TYR A 344 16.38 1.77 1.75
C TYR A 344 17.52 1.32 2.66
N VAL A 345 17.23 1.04 3.94
CA VAL A 345 18.25 0.65 4.94
C VAL A 345 19.02 -0.58 4.48
N SER A 346 18.36 -1.58 3.90
CA SER A 346 19.03 -2.79 3.41
C SER A 346 20.08 -2.49 2.33
N CYS A 347 19.73 -1.65 1.35
CA CYS A 347 20.68 -1.24 0.31
C CYS A 347 21.78 -0.32 0.86
N PHE A 348 21.43 0.58 1.77
CA PHE A 348 22.37 1.50 2.40
C PHE A 348 23.41 0.75 3.23
N LYS A 349 23.03 -0.35 3.90
CA LYS A 349 23.95 -1.18 4.67
C LYS A 349 25.01 -1.85 3.79
N GLU A 350 24.62 -2.42 2.65
CA GLU A 350 25.57 -3.03 1.71
C GLU A 350 26.63 -2.02 1.23
N VAL A 351 26.21 -0.80 0.88
CA VAL A 351 27.10 0.24 0.36
C VAL A 351 27.89 0.93 1.47
N PHE A 352 27.35 1.01 2.69
CA PHE A 352 28.06 1.51 3.86
C PHE A 352 29.34 0.73 4.15
N GLU A 353 29.29 -0.61 4.09
CA GLU A 353 30.48 -1.45 4.26
C GLU A 353 31.51 -1.22 3.15
N LEU A 354 31.05 -1.05 1.91
CA LEU A 354 31.94 -0.69 0.80
C LEU A 354 32.66 0.64 1.05
N TYR A 355 31.94 1.68 1.49
CA TYR A 355 32.54 2.98 1.80
C TYR A 355 33.54 2.92 2.96
N LYS A 356 33.25 2.14 4.01
CA LYS A 356 34.22 1.90 5.11
C LYS A 356 35.50 1.27 4.57
N ASN A 357 35.38 0.24 3.74
CA ASN A 357 36.53 -0.47 3.18
C ASN A 357 37.35 0.38 2.20
N ASN A 358 36.72 1.33 1.50
CA ASN A 358 37.36 2.22 0.55
C ASN A 358 37.89 3.53 1.17
N ASN A 359 37.86 3.70 2.49
CA ASN A 359 38.21 4.95 3.18
C ASN A 359 37.38 6.17 2.71
N GLU A 360 36.07 6.00 2.52
CA GLU A 360 35.12 7.09 2.24
C GLU A 360 34.19 7.36 3.46
N PRO A 361 34.73 7.77 4.63
CA PRO A 361 33.97 7.82 5.88
C PRO A 361 32.82 8.82 5.89
N GLU A 362 32.92 9.92 5.13
CA GLU A 362 31.86 10.93 5.04
C GLU A 362 30.60 10.36 4.37
N LYS A 363 30.76 9.59 3.30
CA LYS A 363 29.64 8.93 2.59
C LYS A 363 29.02 7.81 3.44
N ALA A 364 29.86 7.04 4.14
CA ALA A 364 29.39 6.02 5.08
C ALA A 364 28.52 6.66 6.19
N GLU A 365 28.98 7.76 6.77
CA GLU A 365 28.24 8.46 7.83
C GLU A 365 26.92 9.06 7.31
N GLU A 366 26.86 9.53 6.07
CA GLU A 366 25.62 10.02 5.46
C GLU A 366 24.57 8.91 5.31
N LEU A 367 24.97 7.72 4.86
CA LEU A 367 24.08 6.55 4.77
C LEU A 367 23.58 6.12 6.14
N LYS A 368 24.46 6.10 7.15
CA LYS A 368 24.09 5.80 8.54
C LYS A 368 23.07 6.80 9.07
N LYS A 369 23.33 8.09 8.92
CA LYS A 369 22.43 9.16 9.37
C LYS A 369 21.05 9.07 8.70
N THR A 370 21.02 8.83 7.39
CA THR A 370 19.76 8.68 6.66
C THR A 370 19.01 7.43 7.11
N SER A 371 19.70 6.30 7.32
CA SER A 371 19.09 5.06 7.82
C SER A 371 18.45 5.24 9.20
N LEU A 372 19.14 5.93 10.11
CA LEU A 372 18.60 6.24 11.45
C LEU A 372 17.36 7.15 11.36
N LEU A 373 17.39 8.18 10.52
CA LEU A 373 16.23 9.05 10.27
C LEU A 373 15.02 8.26 9.77
N LEU A 374 15.23 7.33 8.85
CA LEU A 374 14.15 6.48 8.31
C LEU A 374 13.58 5.56 9.39
N ALA A 375 14.43 4.94 10.22
CA ALA A 375 14.00 4.12 11.36
C ALA A 375 13.18 4.93 12.38
N GLU A 376 13.62 6.15 12.71
CA GLU A 376 12.93 7.05 13.63
C GLU A 376 11.53 7.43 13.13
N ARG A 377 11.38 7.66 11.82
CA ARG A 377 10.09 8.01 11.19
C ARG A 377 9.07 6.87 11.22
N VAL A 378 9.51 5.62 11.22
CA VAL A 378 8.59 4.49 11.43
C VAL A 378 7.98 4.52 12.83
N GLY A 379 8.67 5.13 13.81
CA GLY A 379 8.18 5.27 15.19
C GLY A 379 8.28 3.99 16.02
N ASN A 380 9.09 3.01 15.57
CA ASN A 380 9.35 1.77 16.30
C ASN A 380 10.77 1.79 16.92
N PRO A 381 10.91 1.91 18.25
CA PRO A 381 12.20 1.96 18.92
C PRO A 381 13.10 0.74 18.65
N ASN A 382 12.52 -0.44 18.41
CA ASN A 382 13.29 -1.65 18.12
C ASN A 382 13.99 -1.56 16.75
N LEU A 383 13.37 -0.91 15.75
CA LEU A 383 14.00 -0.70 14.45
C LEU A 383 15.17 0.27 14.54
N VAL A 384 15.01 1.35 15.32
CA VAL A 384 16.10 2.31 15.56
C VAL A 384 17.31 1.62 16.17
N GLU A 385 17.09 0.75 17.17
CA GLU A 385 18.18 0.01 17.79
C GLU A 385 18.83 -1.02 16.84
N SER A 386 18.03 -1.69 16.00
CA SER A 386 18.55 -2.58 14.95
C SER A 386 19.48 -1.83 14.00
N VAL A 387 19.05 -0.67 13.49
CA VAL A 387 19.86 0.14 12.57
C VAL A 387 21.13 0.65 13.23
N LYS A 388 21.08 1.08 14.51
CA LYS A 388 22.31 1.48 15.22
C LYS A 388 23.33 0.34 15.25
N LYS A 389 22.88 -0.86 15.64
CA LYS A 389 23.75 -2.03 15.71
C LYS A 389 24.31 -2.38 14.34
N GLU A 390 23.46 -2.41 13.32
CA GLU A 390 23.86 -2.72 11.94
C GLU A 390 24.91 -1.75 11.41
N PHE A 391 24.91 -0.46 11.79
CA PHE A 391 25.86 0.54 11.29
C PHE A 391 26.96 0.92 12.32
N GLU A 392 27.14 0.13 13.38
CA GLU A 392 28.24 0.26 14.35
C GLU A 392 29.29 -0.85 14.23
N GLU A 393 28.88 -2.03 13.77
CA GLU A 393 29.76 -3.10 13.27
C GLU A 393 30.44 -2.65 11.96
#